data_AF-A0A5N9AKF7-F1
#
_entry.id   AF-A0A5N9AKF7-F1
#
_cell.length_a   1.000
_cell.length_b   1.000
_cell.length_c   1.000
_cell.angle_alpha   90.00
_cell.angle_beta   90.00
_cell.angle_gamma   90.00
#
_symmetry.space_group_name_H-M   'P 1'
#
loop_
_entity.id
_entity.type
_entity.pdbx_description
1 polymer ?
#
loop_
_entity_poly.entity_id
_entity_poly.type
_entity_poly.pdbx_seq_one_letter_code
_entity_poly.pdbx_strand_id
1 'polypeptide(L)'
;MNHVKNNQIVAGIWPRLGAALIDIVIIFMIMSASFSLVDRIVYNSEGERIVSFLALVLGVLIFLVPAIYMWMFTWGTGRTPGKRFFELSVVDQEGRPLRLGRSFLREAISKYLFNIAGIFFPIWYIGFIWIGFDKNRRGWHDKLSGTYVIKGSPSSYFTENSEAVDLRELISRVVLSISLVLVGLFISAIALNYLSGIAGYILHSDQEVNSSEQPLDPTFYLLGDDNMQNSKDEWQRILKNNDYLADIVPVGTEDVSKEIILFIPGHGLNFQDIYTISNLEDKYQVLIIIYDKRKTVNLISYEIADAIEDYTKIRHDRAESENTEMGTKISIIGHSLGGTVGTLALTHLSDREFIGTIDSIYSDIRFITIDAPWRGIDVPKILTLPGVKHVVGELMPLIPVQKPPSLSGLTLVNGTTSMNAILNAEVPDFIDFQIVSVVPDKKVLDNRNSFPVDGWYSVELSDSEVQSIWDTFSQDSLDMGSLSHWMFPSLTYKQDIQQLFSMLERDSDYENYLPDLISASRDSKSLEEFKIRYDIVISNIIDTFHGEHTHFMWEDKTFIEWLRNAL
;
A
#
# COMPACT_ATOMS: atom_id res chain seq x y z
N MET A 1 -9.85 52.72 -18.22
CA MET A 1 -10.07 52.37 -16.80
C MET A 1 -11.58 52.21 -16.62
N ASN A 2 -12.06 51.02 -16.28
CA ASN A 2 -13.50 50.74 -16.23
C ASN A 2 -13.95 50.76 -14.76
N HIS A 3 -14.63 51.85 -14.40
CA HIS A 3 -15.00 52.17 -13.03
C HIS A 3 -16.35 51.54 -12.67
N VAL A 4 -16.45 50.97 -11.47
CA VAL A 4 -17.73 50.97 -10.71
C VAL A 4 -18.15 52.43 -10.56
N LYS A 5 -19.45 52.77 -10.47
CA LYS A 5 -19.97 54.16 -10.48
C LYS A 5 -19.21 55.19 -9.60
N ASN A 6 -18.38 54.75 -8.64
CA ASN A 6 -17.55 55.54 -7.72
C ASN A 6 -16.01 55.52 -7.98
N ASN A 7 -15.55 55.47 -9.23
CA ASN A 7 -14.12 55.55 -9.58
C ASN A 7 -13.20 54.42 -9.04
N GLN A 8 -13.77 53.35 -8.48
CA GLN A 8 -13.01 52.24 -7.88
C GLN A 8 -12.37 51.32 -8.95
N ILE A 9 -11.16 50.82 -8.66
CA ILE A 9 -10.39 49.94 -9.55
C ILE A 9 -10.85 48.49 -9.37
N VAL A 10 -11.33 47.87 -10.45
CA VAL A 10 -11.68 46.44 -10.46
C VAL A 10 -10.45 45.55 -10.43
N ALA A 11 -10.47 44.52 -9.61
CA ALA A 11 -9.35 43.60 -9.44
C ALA A 11 -9.29 42.56 -10.58
N GLY A 12 -8.09 42.35 -11.12
CA GLY A 12 -7.81 41.30 -12.13
C GLY A 12 -7.75 39.89 -11.55
N ILE A 13 -7.38 38.91 -12.38
CA ILE A 13 -7.38 37.48 -12.01
C ILE A 13 -6.31 37.12 -10.96
N TRP A 14 -5.10 37.68 -11.06
CA TRP A 14 -3.97 37.29 -10.20
C TRP A 14 -4.14 37.62 -8.72
N PRO A 15 -4.54 38.84 -8.32
CA PRO A 15 -4.79 39.13 -6.90
C PRO A 15 -5.94 38.29 -6.32
N ARG A 16 -6.93 37.95 -7.15
CA ARG A 16 -8.05 37.08 -6.74
C ARG A 16 -7.60 35.64 -6.55
N LEU A 17 -6.71 35.14 -7.41
CA LEU A 17 -6.11 33.82 -7.29
C LEU A 17 -5.26 33.72 -6.03
N GLY A 18 -4.38 34.69 -5.78
CA GLY A 18 -3.56 34.74 -4.55
C GLY A 18 -4.43 34.78 -3.29
N ALA A 19 -5.49 35.59 -3.27
CA ALA A 19 -6.44 35.61 -2.16
C ALA A 19 -7.14 34.25 -1.97
N ALA A 20 -7.54 33.60 -3.07
CA ALA A 20 -8.18 32.29 -3.01
C ALA A 20 -7.24 31.20 -2.50
N LEU A 21 -5.95 31.22 -2.85
CA LEU A 21 -4.97 30.25 -2.34
C LEU A 21 -4.83 30.34 -0.81
N ILE A 22 -4.78 31.54 -0.25
CA ILE A 22 -4.74 31.73 1.21
C ILE A 22 -6.02 31.17 1.86
N ASP A 23 -7.19 31.50 1.30
CA ASP A 23 -8.46 31.00 1.82
C ASP A 23 -8.56 29.46 1.70
N ILE A 24 -8.03 28.86 0.63
CA ILE A 24 -7.96 27.40 0.44
C ILE A 24 -7.11 26.74 1.52
N VAL A 25 -5.93 27.29 1.83
CA VAL A 25 -5.06 26.75 2.87
C VAL A 25 -5.75 26.78 4.24
N ILE A 26 -6.41 27.89 4.58
CA ILE A 26 -7.15 28.03 5.85
C ILE A 26 -8.29 27.01 5.91
N ILE A 27 -9.09 26.89 4.85
CA ILE A 27 -10.21 25.95 4.78
C ILE A 27 -9.70 24.51 4.86
N PHE A 28 -8.60 24.19 4.17
CA PHE A 28 -7.99 22.85 4.19
C PHE A 28 -7.56 22.45 5.60
N MET A 29 -6.90 23.35 6.33
CA MET A 29 -6.52 23.11 7.74
C MET A 29 -7.76 22.84 8.62
N ILE A 30 -8.82 23.63 8.47
CA ILE A 30 -10.07 23.46 9.24
C ILE A 30 -10.74 22.12 8.91
N MET A 31 -10.81 21.77 7.62
CA MET A 31 -11.41 20.51 7.18
C MET A 31 -10.59 19.31 7.66
N SER A 32 -9.27 19.33 7.49
CA SER A 32 -8.39 18.25 7.92
C SER A 32 -8.50 18.00 9.43
N ALA A 33 -8.56 19.06 10.24
CA ALA A 33 -8.78 18.95 11.69
C ALA A 33 -10.13 18.33 12.04
N SER A 34 -11.19 18.77 11.34
CA SER A 34 -12.56 18.30 11.58
C SER A 34 -12.71 16.83 11.19
N PHE A 35 -12.15 16.41 10.05
CA PHE A 35 -12.16 15.00 9.63
C PHE A 35 -11.31 14.12 10.54
N SER A 36 -10.14 14.58 10.98
CA SER A 36 -9.30 13.83 11.93
C SER A 36 -10.02 13.59 13.27
N LEU A 37 -10.83 14.55 13.73
CA LEU A 37 -11.65 14.39 14.93
C LEU A 37 -12.77 13.36 14.72
N VAL A 38 -13.45 13.40 13.58
CA VAL A 38 -14.50 12.42 13.24
C VAL A 38 -13.91 11.02 13.17
N ASP A 39 -12.77 10.87 12.51
CA ASP A 39 -12.06 9.59 12.37
C ASP A 39 -11.69 8.99 13.73
N ARG A 40 -11.13 9.81 14.63
CA ARG A 40 -10.86 9.39 16.03
C ARG A 40 -12.11 8.98 16.80
N ILE A 41 -13.24 9.67 16.61
CA ILE A 41 -14.49 9.31 17.29
C ILE A 41 -15.01 7.96 16.77
N VAL A 42 -14.91 7.71 15.46
CA VAL A 42 -15.30 6.43 14.85
C VAL A 42 -14.39 5.30 15.33
N TYR A 43 -13.09 5.51 15.29
CA TYR A 43 -12.08 4.54 15.71
C TYR A 43 -12.29 4.10 17.17
N ASN A 44 -12.45 5.04 18.11
CA ASN A 44 -12.66 4.74 19.53
C ASN A 44 -14.04 4.12 19.87
N SER A 45 -14.91 3.94 18.87
CA SER A 45 -16.27 3.44 19.09
C SER A 45 -16.48 1.97 18.74
N GLU A 46 -15.41 1.23 18.43
CA GLU A 46 -15.43 -0.22 18.15
C GLU A 46 -16.54 -0.68 17.18
N GLY A 47 -16.89 0.16 16.20
CA GLY A 47 -17.90 -0.17 15.19
C GLY A 47 -19.36 -0.08 15.65
N GLU A 48 -19.66 0.63 16.76
CA GLU A 48 -21.05 0.91 17.14
C GLU A 48 -21.81 1.65 16.02
N ARG A 49 -22.79 0.97 15.42
CA ARG A 49 -23.55 1.48 14.25
C ARG A 49 -24.16 2.87 14.43
N ILE A 50 -24.56 3.22 15.66
CA ILE A 50 -25.14 4.54 15.96
C ILE A 50 -24.08 5.65 15.93
N VAL A 51 -22.86 5.35 16.39
CA VAL A 51 -21.73 6.29 16.37
C VAL A 51 -21.25 6.48 14.94
N SER A 52 -21.13 5.40 14.15
CA SER A 52 -20.78 5.50 12.72
C SER A 52 -21.80 6.30 11.91
N PHE A 53 -23.11 6.16 12.21
CA PHE A 53 -24.15 6.97 11.57
C PHE A 53 -24.05 8.45 11.94
N LEU A 54 -23.84 8.77 13.22
CA LEU A 54 -23.64 10.15 13.68
C LEU A 54 -22.37 10.78 13.10
N ALA A 55 -21.30 10.01 12.98
CA ALA A 55 -20.06 10.42 12.33
C ALA A 55 -20.25 10.72 10.83
N LEU A 56 -21.03 9.90 10.12
CA LEU A 56 -21.40 10.16 8.73
C LEU A 56 -22.23 11.44 8.59
N VAL A 57 -23.22 11.65 9.46
CA VAL A 57 -24.00 12.90 9.49
C VAL A 57 -23.10 14.10 9.75
N LEU A 58 -22.16 13.98 10.71
CA LEU A 58 -21.20 15.03 11.03
C LEU A 58 -20.23 15.31 9.86
N GLY A 59 -19.75 14.28 9.17
CA GLY A 59 -18.92 14.40 7.96
C GLY A 59 -19.64 15.15 6.83
N VAL A 60 -20.92 14.85 6.60
CA VAL A 60 -21.76 15.58 5.63
C VAL A 60 -21.93 17.05 6.02
N LEU A 61 -22.10 17.35 7.32
CA LEU A 61 -22.19 18.72 7.81
C LEU A 61 -20.85 19.48 7.70
N ILE A 62 -19.72 18.81 7.95
CA ILE A 62 -18.36 19.37 7.77
C ILE A 62 -18.13 19.78 6.31
N PHE A 63 -18.70 19.03 5.36
CA PHE A 63 -18.63 19.39 3.96
C PHE A 63 -19.32 20.72 3.64
N LEU A 64 -20.19 21.28 4.50
CA LEU A 64 -20.79 22.60 4.28
C LEU A 64 -19.92 23.76 4.77
N VAL A 65 -18.87 23.49 5.57
CA VAL A 65 -18.02 24.49 6.21
C VAL A 65 -17.36 25.47 5.22
N PRO A 66 -16.80 25.04 4.07
CA PRO A 66 -16.21 25.97 3.10
C PRO A 66 -17.21 26.99 2.56
N ALA A 67 -18.44 26.53 2.28
CA ALA A 67 -19.51 27.37 1.76
C ALA A 67 -19.95 28.41 2.79
N ILE A 68 -20.14 27.97 4.04
CA ILE A 68 -20.53 28.82 5.17
C ILE A 68 -19.44 29.86 5.44
N TYR A 69 -18.17 29.43 5.49
CA TYR A 69 -17.02 30.31 5.66
C TYR A 69 -16.99 31.43 4.61
N MET A 70 -17.01 31.07 3.32
CA MET A 70 -16.93 32.04 2.23
C MET A 70 -18.14 32.99 2.20
N TRP A 71 -19.33 32.45 2.46
CA TRP A 71 -20.56 33.23 2.50
C TRP A 71 -20.58 34.24 3.65
N MET A 72 -20.24 33.82 4.87
CA MET A 72 -20.27 34.69 6.05
C MET A 72 -19.30 35.86 5.92
N PHE A 73 -18.06 35.63 5.47
CA PHE A 73 -17.11 36.72 5.26
C PHE A 73 -17.50 37.65 4.11
N THR A 74 -18.03 37.09 3.02
CA THR A 74 -18.47 37.88 1.85
C THR A 74 -19.73 38.69 2.15
N TRP A 75 -20.61 38.21 3.03
CA TRP A 75 -21.77 38.96 3.51
C TRP A 75 -21.39 40.03 4.56
N GLY A 76 -20.59 39.64 5.56
CA GLY A 76 -20.28 40.49 6.70
C GLY A 76 -19.42 41.69 6.31
N THR A 77 -18.27 41.44 5.69
CA THR A 77 -17.30 42.50 5.37
C THR A 77 -17.04 42.65 3.88
N GLY A 78 -17.55 41.74 3.04
CA GLY A 78 -17.17 41.64 1.63
C GLY A 78 -15.77 41.10 1.41
N ARG A 79 -15.09 40.64 2.48
CA ARG A 79 -13.66 40.32 2.50
C ARG A 79 -13.39 39.08 3.35
N THR A 80 -12.92 38.03 2.70
CA THR A 80 -12.32 36.86 3.36
C THR A 80 -10.91 37.20 3.84
N PRO A 81 -10.32 36.44 4.77
CA PRO A 81 -8.93 36.66 5.21
C PRO A 81 -7.92 36.78 4.06
N GLY A 82 -7.99 35.91 3.05
CA GLY A 82 -7.16 36.02 1.86
C GLY A 82 -7.41 37.31 1.07
N LYS A 83 -8.68 37.73 0.92
CA LYS A 83 -9.00 39.02 0.26
C LYS A 83 -8.56 40.23 1.09
N ARG A 84 -8.54 40.14 2.42
CA ARG A 84 -8.01 41.21 3.29
C ARG A 84 -6.52 41.39 3.03
N PHE A 85 -5.77 40.30 2.94
CA PHE A 85 -4.33 40.32 2.64
C PHE A 85 -4.02 41.03 1.31
N PHE A 86 -4.84 40.79 0.27
CA PHE A 86 -4.62 41.36 -1.07
C PHE A 86 -5.33 42.70 -1.33
N GLU A 87 -5.89 43.37 -0.33
CA GLU A 87 -6.46 44.70 -0.59
C GLU A 87 -7.89 44.61 -1.17
N LEU A 88 -8.53 43.43 -1.23
CA LEU A 88 -9.71 43.17 -2.08
C LEU A 88 -11.03 43.18 -1.31
N SER A 89 -12.10 43.65 -1.98
CA SER A 89 -13.48 43.58 -1.49
C SER A 89 -14.48 43.22 -2.58
N VAL A 90 -15.52 42.50 -2.20
CA VAL A 90 -16.66 42.19 -3.06
C VAL A 90 -17.79 43.19 -2.79
N VAL A 91 -18.28 43.82 -3.85
CA VAL A 91 -19.30 44.88 -3.79
C VAL A 91 -20.39 44.67 -4.84
N ASP A 92 -21.52 45.35 -4.68
CA ASP A 92 -22.55 45.44 -5.73
C ASP A 92 -22.16 46.44 -6.85
N GLN A 93 -23.07 46.68 -7.81
CA GLN A 93 -22.81 47.56 -8.95
C GLN A 93 -22.65 49.04 -8.55
N GLU A 94 -23.15 49.39 -7.37
CA GLU A 94 -23.06 50.72 -6.78
C GLU A 94 -21.84 50.85 -5.84
N GLY A 95 -21.03 49.80 -5.69
CA GLY A 95 -19.85 49.80 -4.80
C GLY A 95 -20.19 49.60 -3.32
N ARG A 96 -21.40 49.12 -3.00
CA ARG A 96 -21.90 48.91 -1.65
C ARG A 96 -21.64 47.47 -1.16
N PRO A 97 -21.66 47.24 0.17
CA PRO A 97 -21.65 45.89 0.74
C PRO A 97 -22.79 45.02 0.20
N LEU A 98 -22.56 43.71 0.12
CA LEU A 98 -23.55 42.77 -0.39
C LEU A 98 -24.68 42.53 0.62
N ARG A 99 -25.91 42.40 0.10
CA ARG A 99 -27.06 41.88 0.84
C ARG A 99 -26.95 40.37 1.01
N LEU A 100 -27.53 39.84 2.09
CA LEU A 100 -27.47 38.42 2.48
C LEU A 100 -27.86 37.45 1.35
N GLY A 101 -28.94 37.76 0.62
CA GLY A 101 -29.36 36.94 -0.53
C GLY A 101 -28.39 37.00 -1.72
N ARG A 102 -27.76 38.15 -1.97
CA ARG A 102 -26.78 38.30 -3.07
C ARG A 102 -25.44 37.63 -2.75
N SER A 103 -24.98 37.71 -1.50
CA SER A 103 -23.78 36.99 -1.05
C SER A 103 -24.01 35.49 -1.05
N PHE A 104 -25.19 35.01 -0.64
CA PHE A 104 -25.55 33.58 -0.69
C PHE A 104 -25.59 33.06 -2.13
N LEU A 105 -26.27 33.77 -3.03
CA LEU A 105 -26.32 33.43 -4.46
C LEU A 105 -24.90 33.36 -5.07
N ARG A 106 -24.00 34.26 -4.66
CA ARG A 106 -22.62 34.30 -5.15
C ARG A 106 -21.76 33.15 -4.63
N GLU A 107 -21.77 32.88 -3.33
CA GLU A 107 -20.86 31.91 -2.71
C GLU A 107 -21.43 30.49 -2.68
N ALA A 108 -22.67 30.31 -2.22
CA ALA A 108 -23.26 28.97 -2.05
C ALA A 108 -23.81 28.39 -3.37
N ILE A 109 -24.50 29.20 -4.18
CA ILE A 109 -25.10 28.70 -5.42
C ILE A 109 -24.09 28.80 -6.56
N SER A 110 -23.58 30.00 -6.83
CA SER A 110 -22.77 30.27 -8.03
C SER A 110 -21.38 29.64 -7.97
N LYS A 111 -20.80 29.45 -6.77
CA LYS A 111 -19.47 28.83 -6.64
C LYS A 111 -19.57 27.43 -6.05
N TYR A 112 -20.21 27.27 -4.90
CA TYR A 112 -20.17 25.99 -4.18
C TYR A 112 -20.96 24.88 -4.89
N LEU A 113 -22.26 25.08 -5.13
CA LEU A 113 -23.12 24.08 -5.77
C LEU A 113 -22.68 23.74 -7.20
N PHE A 114 -22.28 24.75 -7.98
CA PHE A 114 -21.79 24.51 -9.33
C PHE A 114 -20.36 23.97 -9.41
N ASN A 115 -19.49 24.20 -8.43
CA ASN A 115 -18.18 23.53 -8.38
C ASN A 115 -18.33 22.07 -7.95
N ILE A 116 -19.24 21.75 -7.02
CA ILE A 116 -19.56 20.36 -6.66
C ILE A 116 -20.15 19.62 -7.84
N ALA A 117 -21.12 20.21 -8.55
CA ALA A 117 -21.64 19.67 -9.80
C ALA A 117 -20.56 19.63 -10.92
N GLY A 118 -19.58 20.54 -10.86
CA GLY A 118 -18.44 20.67 -11.76
C GLY A 118 -17.38 19.58 -11.62
N ILE A 119 -17.40 18.76 -10.56
CA ILE A 119 -16.69 17.46 -10.52
C ILE A 119 -17.10 16.59 -11.73
N PHE A 120 -18.33 16.76 -12.24
CA PHE A 120 -18.82 16.12 -13.45
C PHE A 120 -18.73 17.00 -14.72
N PHE A 121 -18.33 18.27 -14.62
CA PHE A 121 -18.30 19.20 -15.77
C PHE A 121 -17.17 20.26 -15.65
N PRO A 122 -16.06 20.16 -16.42
CA PRO A 122 -14.92 21.08 -16.37
C PRO A 122 -15.22 22.51 -16.86
N ILE A 123 -16.42 22.75 -17.40
CA ILE A 123 -16.86 24.03 -17.97
C ILE A 123 -16.88 25.16 -16.93
N TRP A 124 -17.04 24.87 -15.64
CA TRP A 124 -17.13 25.93 -14.63
C TRP A 124 -15.79 26.61 -14.31
N TYR A 125 -14.66 25.91 -14.48
CA TYR A 125 -13.33 26.51 -14.33
C TYR A 125 -13.03 27.56 -15.42
N ILE A 126 -13.65 27.43 -16.60
CA ILE A 126 -13.61 28.44 -17.68
C ILE A 126 -14.21 29.77 -17.19
N GLY A 127 -15.19 29.72 -16.28
CA GLY A 127 -15.80 30.91 -15.68
C GLY A 127 -14.85 31.76 -14.84
N PHE A 128 -13.75 31.18 -14.35
CA PHE A 128 -12.66 31.91 -13.69
C PHE A 128 -11.66 32.50 -14.69
N ILE A 129 -11.30 31.73 -15.72
CA ILE A 129 -10.45 32.22 -16.83
C ILE A 129 -11.12 33.41 -17.54
N TRP A 130 -12.46 33.41 -17.62
CA TRP A 130 -13.27 34.50 -18.18
C TRP A 130 -12.99 35.88 -17.55
N ILE A 131 -12.51 35.93 -16.30
CA ILE A 131 -12.11 37.18 -15.62
C ILE A 131 -11.00 37.91 -16.41
N GLY A 132 -10.11 37.16 -17.06
CA GLY A 132 -9.05 37.69 -17.92
C GLY A 132 -9.57 38.38 -19.17
N PHE A 133 -10.69 37.90 -19.73
CA PHE A 133 -11.28 38.35 -20.99
C PHE A 133 -12.41 39.38 -20.82
N ASP A 134 -13.12 39.36 -19.69
CA ASP A 134 -14.23 40.27 -19.45
C ASP A 134 -13.75 41.72 -19.30
N LYS A 135 -14.37 42.64 -20.06
CA LYS A 135 -14.05 44.09 -20.02
C LYS A 135 -14.22 44.69 -18.61
N ASN A 136 -15.08 44.10 -17.79
CA ASN A 136 -15.34 44.53 -16.41
C ASN A 136 -14.67 43.63 -15.37
N ARG A 137 -13.77 42.73 -15.80
CA ARG A 137 -13.06 41.75 -14.96
C ARG A 137 -14.01 40.91 -14.09
N ARG A 138 -15.18 40.53 -14.61
CA ARG A 138 -16.16 39.71 -13.88
C ARG A 138 -16.09 38.24 -14.31
N GLY A 139 -16.03 37.34 -13.33
CA GLY A 139 -16.22 35.91 -13.56
C GLY A 139 -17.70 35.57 -13.75
N TRP A 140 -18.01 34.34 -14.13
CA TRP A 140 -19.41 33.92 -14.28
C TRP A 140 -20.20 34.03 -12.97
N HIS A 141 -19.59 33.68 -11.84
CA HIS A 141 -20.16 33.86 -10.52
C HIS A 141 -20.43 35.33 -10.15
N ASP A 142 -19.59 36.25 -10.63
CA ASP A 142 -19.79 37.70 -10.42
C ASP A 142 -20.93 38.23 -11.31
N LYS A 143 -21.04 37.74 -12.55
CA LYS A 143 -22.13 38.12 -13.46
C LYS A 143 -23.48 37.64 -12.97
N LEU A 144 -23.57 36.37 -12.55
CA LEU A 144 -24.80 35.76 -12.03
C LEU A 144 -25.32 36.46 -10.76
N SER A 145 -24.39 36.90 -9.90
CA SER A 145 -24.73 37.59 -8.65
C SER A 145 -24.82 39.12 -8.78
N GLY A 146 -24.46 39.67 -9.95
CA GLY A 146 -24.42 41.12 -10.18
C GLY A 146 -23.38 41.84 -9.31
N THR A 147 -22.24 41.20 -9.06
CA THR A 147 -21.20 41.70 -8.14
C THR A 147 -19.91 42.06 -8.86
N TYR A 148 -19.06 42.82 -8.17
CA TYR A 148 -17.72 43.22 -8.60
C TYR A 148 -16.72 42.95 -7.48
N VAL A 149 -15.47 42.65 -7.86
CA VAL A 149 -14.35 42.64 -6.92
C VAL A 149 -13.47 43.85 -7.21
N ILE A 150 -13.28 44.67 -6.20
CA ILE A 150 -12.53 45.93 -6.27
C ILE A 150 -11.27 45.86 -5.39
N LYS A 151 -10.30 46.72 -5.68
CA LYS A 151 -9.21 47.03 -4.76
C LYS A 151 -9.65 48.17 -3.83
N GLY A 152 -9.46 47.99 -2.53
CA GLY A 152 -9.92 48.88 -1.46
C GLY A 152 -11.16 48.36 -0.74
N SER A 153 -11.71 49.19 0.15
CA SER A 153 -12.92 48.88 0.93
C SER A 153 -14.21 49.27 0.19
N PRO A 154 -15.36 48.67 0.53
CA PRO A 154 -16.67 49.10 0.01
C PRO A 154 -16.92 50.58 0.29
N SER A 155 -17.63 51.28 -0.61
CA SER A 155 -17.94 52.69 -0.41
C SER A 155 -18.99 52.85 0.70
N SER A 156 -18.67 53.61 1.74
CA SER A 156 -19.52 53.84 2.91
C SER A 156 -20.66 54.85 2.69
N TYR A 157 -20.97 55.20 1.44
CA TYR A 157 -21.86 56.32 1.09
C TYR A 157 -23.36 56.00 1.02
N PHE A 158 -23.83 54.87 1.56
CA PHE A 158 -25.26 54.61 1.68
C PHE A 158 -25.62 54.18 3.09
N THR A 159 -26.56 54.94 3.67
CA THR A 159 -27.22 54.85 4.97
C THR A 159 -27.72 53.44 5.32
N GLU A 160 -26.84 52.53 5.75
CA GLU A 160 -27.21 51.45 6.67
C GLU A 160 -27.04 51.99 8.10
N ASN A 161 -28.00 51.70 9.00
CA ASN A 161 -27.87 52.02 10.43
C ASN A 161 -26.54 51.48 10.96
N SER A 162 -25.81 52.27 11.77
CA SER A 162 -24.51 51.87 12.32
C SER A 162 -24.57 50.51 13.04
N GLU A 163 -25.69 50.23 13.71
CA GLU A 163 -25.96 48.94 14.38
C GLU A 163 -25.87 47.73 13.45
N ALA A 164 -26.33 47.86 12.19
CA ALA A 164 -26.29 46.75 11.23
C ALA A 164 -24.88 46.50 10.69
N VAL A 165 -24.06 47.55 10.61
CA VAL A 165 -22.64 47.47 10.23
C VAL A 165 -21.84 46.84 11.38
N ASP A 166 -22.08 47.27 12.62
CA ASP A 166 -21.44 46.74 13.81
C ASP A 166 -21.77 45.25 14.02
N LEU A 167 -23.02 44.84 13.79
CA LEU A 167 -23.43 43.43 13.89
C LEU A 167 -22.73 42.55 12.85
N ARG A 168 -22.59 43.02 11.61
CA ARG A 168 -21.89 42.26 10.54
C ARG A 168 -20.40 42.11 10.82
N GLU A 169 -19.77 43.15 11.34
CA GLU A 169 -18.37 43.14 11.75
C GLU A 169 -18.17 42.19 12.95
N LEU A 170 -19.07 42.23 13.93
CA LEU A 170 -19.07 41.32 15.08
C LEU A 170 -19.16 39.86 14.63
N ILE A 171 -20.12 39.52 13.76
CA ILE A 171 -20.28 38.17 13.22
C ILE A 171 -19.01 37.73 12.49
N SER A 172 -18.41 38.60 11.66
CA SER A 172 -17.17 38.28 10.96
C SER A 172 -16.00 38.02 11.91
N ARG A 173 -15.90 38.75 13.03
CA ARG A 173 -14.87 38.53 14.04
C ARG A 173 -15.08 37.23 14.79
N VAL A 174 -16.31 36.90 15.15
CA VAL A 174 -16.65 35.63 15.82
C VAL A 174 -16.27 34.43 14.93
N VAL A 175 -16.65 34.46 13.65
CA VAL A 175 -16.28 33.40 12.69
C VAL A 175 -14.77 33.27 12.53
N LEU A 176 -14.05 34.40 12.47
CA LEU A 176 -12.59 34.40 12.38
C LEU A 176 -11.95 33.79 13.64
N SER A 177 -12.41 34.16 14.83
CA SER A 177 -11.91 33.61 16.09
C SER A 177 -12.13 32.10 16.18
N ILE A 178 -13.33 31.62 15.80
CA ILE A 178 -13.63 30.18 15.76
C ILE A 178 -12.70 29.47 14.77
N SER A 179 -12.51 30.06 13.57
CA SER A 179 -11.62 29.50 12.54
C SER A 179 -10.17 29.38 13.05
N LEU A 180 -9.66 30.39 13.74
CA LEU A 180 -8.31 30.38 14.30
C LEU A 180 -8.13 29.35 15.41
N VAL A 181 -9.14 29.16 16.27
CA VAL A 181 -9.13 28.11 17.29
C VAL A 181 -9.06 26.72 16.65
N LEU A 182 -9.86 26.47 15.61
CA LEU A 182 -9.84 25.19 14.88
C LEU A 182 -8.49 24.92 14.22
N VAL A 183 -7.84 25.94 13.64
CA VAL A 183 -6.48 25.83 13.10
C VAL A 183 -5.45 25.55 14.21
N GLY A 184 -5.59 26.19 15.38
CA GLY A 184 -4.71 25.91 16.52
C GLY A 184 -4.84 24.48 17.04
N LEU A 185 -6.07 23.95 17.10
CA LEU A 185 -6.35 22.56 17.44
C LEU A 185 -5.75 21.59 16.41
N PHE A 186 -5.80 21.93 15.12
CA PHE A 186 -5.17 21.16 14.05
C PHE A 186 -3.66 21.02 14.24
N ILE A 187 -2.97 22.14 14.45
CA ILE A 187 -1.51 22.16 14.65
C ILE A 187 -1.14 21.37 15.91
N SER A 188 -1.94 21.50 16.97
CA SER A 188 -1.73 20.75 18.22
C SER A 188 -1.90 19.24 18.01
N ALA A 189 -2.88 18.82 17.21
CA ALA A 189 -3.08 17.40 16.89
C ALA A 189 -1.93 16.81 16.08
N ILE A 190 -1.41 17.53 15.08
CA ILE A 190 -0.21 17.13 14.32
C ILE A 190 0.99 17.04 15.26
N ALA A 191 1.20 18.06 16.10
CA ALA A 191 2.31 18.08 17.03
C ALA A 191 2.25 16.92 18.02
N LEU A 192 1.08 16.57 18.55
CA LEU A 192 0.90 15.43 19.44
C LEU A 192 1.19 14.09 18.75
N ASN A 193 0.72 13.89 17.51
CA ASN A 193 1.03 12.69 16.73
C ASN A 193 2.53 12.59 16.41
N TYR A 194 3.17 13.72 16.11
CA TYR A 194 4.60 13.76 15.81
C TYR A 194 5.44 13.53 17.08
N LEU A 195 5.03 14.10 18.21
CA LEU A 195 5.68 13.92 19.51
C LEU A 195 5.49 12.51 20.06
N SER A 196 4.34 11.85 19.85
CA SER A 196 4.18 10.44 20.22
C SER A 196 5.10 9.54 19.40
N GLY A 197 5.27 9.83 18.10
CA GLY A 197 6.24 9.12 17.25
C GLY A 197 7.69 9.33 17.71
N ILE A 198 8.06 10.55 18.10
CA ILE A 198 9.40 10.86 18.65
C ILE A 198 9.60 10.28 20.04
N ALA A 199 8.61 10.31 20.93
CA ALA A 199 8.70 9.72 22.26
C ALA A 199 8.84 8.19 22.18
N GLY A 200 8.12 7.55 21.25
CA GLY A 200 8.36 6.16 20.88
C GLY A 200 9.80 5.94 20.41
N TYR A 201 10.31 6.79 19.53
CA TYR A 201 11.69 6.71 19.03
C TYR A 201 12.77 6.89 20.12
N ILE A 202 12.61 7.86 21.02
CA ILE A 202 13.60 8.19 22.06
C ILE A 202 13.58 7.17 23.20
N LEU A 203 12.40 6.63 23.57
CA LEU A 203 12.32 5.60 24.61
C LEU A 203 12.91 4.26 24.16
N HIS A 204 13.07 4.03 22.85
CA HIS A 204 13.57 2.77 22.28
C HIS A 204 14.99 2.89 21.66
N SER A 205 15.67 4.04 21.77
CA SER A 205 16.98 4.25 21.11
C SER A 205 18.23 3.85 21.92
N ASP A 206 18.09 3.39 23.17
CA ASP A 206 19.23 3.10 24.07
C ASP A 206 19.45 1.57 24.32
N GLN A 207 19.13 0.73 23.34
CA GLN A 207 19.35 -0.72 23.45
C GLN A 207 19.99 -1.24 22.14
N GLU A 208 21.33 -1.21 22.07
CA GLU A 208 22.09 -2.12 21.20
C GLU A 208 21.84 -3.54 21.72
N VAL A 209 21.02 -4.30 21.01
CA VAL A 209 20.60 -5.66 21.38
C VAL A 209 20.81 -6.55 20.17
N ASN A 210 21.65 -7.58 20.33
CA ASN A 210 21.73 -8.70 19.39
C ASN A 210 20.32 -9.30 19.24
N SER A 211 19.71 -9.16 18.07
CA SER A 211 18.33 -9.59 17.80
C SER A 211 18.17 -11.11 17.81
N SER A 212 19.25 -11.86 17.59
CA SER A 212 19.22 -13.33 17.46
C SER A 212 18.83 -14.08 18.74
N GLU A 213 18.92 -13.45 19.91
CA GLU A 213 18.66 -14.10 21.21
C GLU A 213 17.31 -13.76 21.83
N GLN A 214 16.60 -12.73 21.34
CA GLN A 214 15.36 -12.30 21.98
C GLN A 214 14.13 -12.94 21.31
N PRO A 215 13.20 -13.48 22.10
CA PRO A 215 11.96 -14.04 21.58
C PRO A 215 11.13 -12.97 20.88
N LEU A 216 10.43 -13.38 19.83
CA LEU A 216 9.49 -12.53 19.11
C LEU A 216 8.42 -12.00 20.08
N ASP A 217 8.22 -10.68 20.12
CA ASP A 217 7.17 -10.08 20.95
C ASP A 217 5.81 -10.70 20.57
N PRO A 218 5.05 -11.30 21.51
CA PRO A 218 3.77 -11.91 21.18
C PRO A 218 2.81 -10.98 20.43
N THR A 219 2.86 -9.68 20.71
CA THR A 219 2.03 -8.67 20.02
C THR A 219 2.29 -8.59 18.52
N PHE A 220 3.47 -9.01 18.05
CA PHE A 220 3.83 -9.07 16.64
C PHE A 220 2.92 -10.00 15.82
N TYR A 221 2.43 -11.08 16.41
CA TYR A 221 1.58 -12.04 15.70
C TYR A 221 0.16 -12.08 16.27
N LEU A 222 -0.23 -11.16 17.15
CA LEU A 222 -1.64 -11.07 17.59
C LEU A 222 -2.52 -10.52 16.46
N LEU A 223 -3.68 -11.14 16.28
CA LEU A 223 -4.67 -10.72 15.28
C LEU A 223 -5.37 -9.43 15.72
N GLY A 224 -5.63 -8.52 14.76
CA GLY A 224 -6.35 -7.25 14.97
C GLY A 224 -5.80 -6.12 14.11
N ASP A 225 -6.67 -5.22 13.64
CA ASP A 225 -6.29 -4.10 12.76
C ASP A 225 -5.24 -3.17 13.40
N ASP A 226 -5.32 -2.99 14.72
CA ASP A 226 -4.36 -2.20 15.51
C ASP A 226 -2.98 -2.87 15.64
N ASN A 227 -2.95 -4.20 15.54
CA ASN A 227 -1.72 -4.99 15.70
C ASN A 227 -0.93 -5.08 14.40
N MET A 228 -1.59 -5.01 13.22
CA MET A 228 -0.91 -5.09 11.92
C MET A 228 0.16 -4.00 11.75
N GLN A 229 -0.10 -2.78 12.24
CA GLN A 229 0.91 -1.70 12.18
C GLN A 229 2.07 -1.98 13.16
N ASN A 230 1.78 -2.45 14.37
CA ASN A 230 2.80 -2.83 15.35
C ASN A 230 3.69 -3.96 14.80
N SER A 231 3.10 -4.95 14.14
CA SER A 231 3.84 -6.06 13.52
C SER A 231 4.74 -5.60 12.37
N LYS A 232 4.27 -4.64 11.55
CA LYS A 232 5.10 -4.00 10.51
C LYS A 232 6.25 -3.20 11.10
N ASP A 233 5.98 -2.44 12.15
CA ASP A 233 7.00 -1.62 12.83
C ASP A 233 8.07 -2.51 13.48
N GLU A 234 7.65 -3.61 14.10
CA GLU A 234 8.55 -4.59 14.70
C GLU A 234 9.36 -5.36 13.65
N TRP A 235 8.77 -5.75 12.51
CA TRP A 235 9.51 -6.31 11.37
C TRP A 235 10.61 -5.36 10.90
N GLN A 236 10.28 -4.07 10.74
CA GLN A 236 11.24 -3.05 10.32
C GLN A 236 12.30 -2.79 11.38
N ARG A 237 11.94 -2.85 12.68
CA ARG A 237 12.89 -2.72 13.78
C ARG A 237 13.93 -3.83 13.74
N ILE A 238 13.50 -5.10 13.58
CA ILE A 238 14.39 -6.26 13.54
C ILE A 238 15.32 -6.16 12.34
N LEU A 239 14.80 -5.88 11.14
CA LEU A 239 15.64 -5.68 9.95
C LEU A 239 16.64 -4.54 10.14
N LYS A 240 16.21 -3.40 10.67
CA LYS A 240 17.10 -2.25 10.87
C LYS A 240 18.22 -2.56 11.88
N ASN A 241 17.92 -3.36 12.90
CA ASN A 241 18.92 -3.78 13.89
C ASN A 241 19.94 -4.76 13.31
N ASN A 242 19.56 -5.54 12.28
CA ASN A 242 20.42 -6.52 11.63
C ASN A 242 20.92 -6.05 10.25
N ASP A 243 21.13 -4.74 10.03
CA ASP A 243 21.61 -4.16 8.77
C ASP A 243 20.84 -4.60 7.51
N TYR A 244 19.54 -4.86 7.67
CA TYR A 244 18.61 -5.38 6.68
C TYR A 244 18.96 -6.77 6.13
N LEU A 245 19.83 -7.54 6.80
CA LEU A 245 20.08 -8.95 6.49
C LEU A 245 18.95 -9.83 7.03
N ALA A 246 18.79 -11.02 6.45
CA ALA A 246 17.86 -12.01 6.99
C ALA A 246 18.26 -12.42 8.41
N ASP A 247 17.27 -12.67 9.25
CA ASP A 247 17.43 -13.08 10.64
C ASP A 247 16.40 -14.17 11.01
N ILE A 248 16.70 -14.95 12.04
CA ILE A 248 15.80 -15.96 12.62
C ILE A 248 15.38 -15.50 14.00
N VAL A 249 14.06 -15.38 14.19
CA VAL A 249 13.50 -14.99 15.49
C VAL A 249 12.69 -16.14 16.09
N PRO A 250 13.05 -16.64 17.28
CA PRO A 250 12.29 -17.69 17.94
C PRO A 250 10.96 -17.16 18.49
N VAL A 251 9.90 -17.96 18.37
CA VAL A 251 8.64 -17.72 19.08
C VAL A 251 8.79 -18.26 20.49
N GLY A 252 8.55 -17.39 21.49
CA GLY A 252 8.71 -17.74 22.89
C GLY A 252 10.17 -18.02 23.27
N THR A 253 10.38 -18.41 24.53
CA THR A 253 11.73 -18.75 25.01
C THR A 253 12.25 -19.99 24.29
N GLU A 254 13.47 -19.89 23.77
CA GLU A 254 14.07 -20.99 23.03
C GLU A 254 14.30 -22.23 23.90
N ASP A 255 13.83 -23.37 23.41
CA ASP A 255 14.08 -24.71 23.94
C ASP A 255 14.90 -25.53 22.94
N VAL A 256 16.17 -25.81 23.27
CA VAL A 256 17.12 -26.52 22.39
C VAL A 256 16.77 -27.99 22.14
N SER A 257 15.98 -28.59 23.04
CA SER A 257 15.60 -30.00 22.97
C SER A 257 14.46 -30.29 22.01
N LYS A 258 13.66 -29.27 21.68
CA LYS A 258 12.54 -29.40 20.74
C LYS A 258 13.03 -29.49 19.30
N GLU A 259 12.27 -30.24 18.51
CA GLU A 259 12.36 -30.22 17.05
C GLU A 259 11.91 -28.86 16.51
N ILE A 260 12.44 -28.47 15.35
CA ILE A 260 12.25 -27.12 14.81
C ILE A 260 11.14 -27.08 13.77
N ILE A 261 10.31 -26.04 13.85
CA ILE A 261 9.53 -25.53 12.71
C ILE A 261 10.13 -24.19 12.31
N LEU A 262 10.65 -24.10 11.09
CA LEU A 262 11.15 -22.86 10.51
C LEU A 262 10.16 -22.33 9.49
N PHE A 263 9.49 -21.22 9.80
CA PHE A 263 8.54 -20.60 8.89
C PHE A 263 9.18 -19.47 8.08
N ILE A 264 9.02 -19.56 6.75
CA ILE A 264 9.45 -18.55 5.79
C ILE A 264 8.20 -17.88 5.20
N PRO A 265 7.87 -16.65 5.64
CA PRO A 265 6.66 -15.95 5.18
C PRO A 265 6.82 -15.44 3.75
N GLY A 266 5.70 -15.22 3.05
CA GLY A 266 5.64 -14.49 1.78
C GLY A 266 5.75 -12.97 1.92
N HIS A 267 5.65 -12.24 0.80
CA HIS A 267 5.72 -10.78 0.69
C HIS A 267 4.55 -10.05 1.41
N GLY A 268 3.33 -10.56 1.35
CA GLY A 268 2.09 -9.94 1.84
C GLY A 268 1.99 -9.70 3.35
N LEU A 269 2.92 -10.22 4.18
CA LEU A 269 2.88 -10.13 5.65
C LEU A 269 1.52 -10.58 6.20
N ASN A 270 1.11 -11.81 5.89
CA ASN A 270 -0.02 -12.43 6.55
C ASN A 270 0.39 -12.82 7.97
N PHE A 271 0.32 -11.87 8.92
CA PHE A 271 0.57 -12.14 10.35
C PHE A 271 -0.36 -13.22 10.91
N GLN A 272 -1.46 -13.51 10.20
CA GLN A 272 -2.32 -14.66 10.41
C GLN A 272 -1.58 -16.01 10.31
N ASP A 273 -0.66 -16.16 9.34
CA ASP A 273 0.10 -17.39 9.12
C ASP A 273 1.06 -17.62 10.28
N ILE A 274 1.74 -16.55 10.69
CA ILE A 274 2.67 -16.55 11.83
C ILE A 274 1.92 -16.86 13.13
N TYR A 275 0.76 -16.23 13.35
CA TYR A 275 -0.11 -16.54 14.48
C TYR A 275 -0.46 -18.02 14.52
N THR A 276 -0.90 -18.55 13.38
CA THR A 276 -1.35 -19.93 13.31
C THR A 276 -0.23 -20.93 13.56
N ILE A 277 0.97 -20.70 13.00
CA ILE A 277 2.14 -21.55 13.24
C ILE A 277 2.67 -21.37 14.66
N SER A 278 2.59 -20.18 15.25
CA SER A 278 3.00 -19.95 16.65
C SER A 278 2.24 -20.83 17.64
N ASN A 279 1.00 -21.24 17.34
CA ASN A 279 0.23 -22.16 18.17
C ASN A 279 0.81 -23.60 18.21
N LEU A 280 1.88 -23.88 17.49
CA LEU A 280 2.65 -25.14 17.52
C LEU A 280 3.83 -25.10 18.51
N GLU A 281 4.05 -23.97 19.20
CA GLU A 281 5.13 -23.78 20.18
C GLU A 281 5.07 -24.76 21.37
N ASP A 282 3.91 -25.38 21.60
CA ASP A 282 3.71 -26.36 22.66
C ASP A 282 4.56 -27.63 22.43
N LYS A 283 4.70 -28.04 21.17
CA LYS A 283 5.42 -29.27 20.77
C LYS A 283 6.74 -28.99 20.06
N TYR A 284 6.85 -27.89 19.33
CA TYR A 284 8.02 -27.56 18.51
C TYR A 284 8.64 -26.24 18.95
N GLN A 285 9.93 -26.05 18.65
CA GLN A 285 10.51 -24.71 18.64
C GLN A 285 10.12 -24.06 17.31
N VAL A 286 9.22 -23.08 17.38
CA VAL A 286 8.81 -22.31 16.20
C VAL A 286 9.78 -21.16 16.00
N LEU A 287 10.28 -21.02 14.77
CA LEU A 287 11.23 -20.01 14.34
C LEU A 287 10.66 -19.27 13.13
N ILE A 288 10.75 -17.94 13.13
CA ILE A 288 10.24 -17.09 12.06
C ILE A 288 11.43 -16.45 11.34
N ILE A 289 11.50 -16.65 10.02
CA ILE A 289 12.48 -15.99 9.16
C ILE A 289 12.01 -14.57 8.83
N ILE A 290 12.84 -13.59 9.15
CA ILE A 290 12.61 -12.16 8.86
C ILE A 290 13.64 -11.73 7.83
N TYR A 291 13.22 -11.10 6.73
CA TYR A 291 14.11 -10.69 5.63
C TYR A 291 13.63 -9.44 4.92
N ASP A 292 14.55 -8.72 4.27
CA ASP A 292 14.24 -7.53 3.48
C ASP A 292 13.70 -7.91 2.11
N LYS A 293 12.39 -7.71 1.98
CA LYS A 293 11.61 -8.07 0.81
C LYS A 293 11.86 -7.17 -0.41
N ARG A 294 12.63 -6.09 -0.26
CA ARG A 294 13.03 -5.20 -1.36
C ARG A 294 14.24 -5.73 -2.13
N LYS A 295 14.81 -6.86 -1.69
CA LYS A 295 15.95 -7.53 -2.32
C LYS A 295 15.45 -8.54 -3.35
N THR A 296 16.33 -8.90 -4.28
CA THR A 296 16.09 -9.97 -5.26
C THR A 296 15.96 -11.32 -4.57
N VAL A 297 15.15 -12.23 -5.11
CA VAL A 297 14.93 -13.57 -4.56
C VAL A 297 16.25 -14.33 -4.32
N ASN A 298 17.20 -14.26 -5.25
CA ASN A 298 18.51 -14.90 -5.07
C ASN A 298 19.25 -14.43 -3.81
N LEU A 299 19.28 -13.11 -3.59
CA LEU A 299 19.96 -12.51 -2.45
C LEU A 299 19.26 -12.86 -1.15
N ILE A 300 17.92 -12.82 -1.13
CA ILE A 300 17.11 -13.23 0.03
C ILE A 300 17.42 -14.69 0.39
N SER A 301 17.40 -15.58 -0.60
CA SER A 301 17.68 -17.00 -0.39
C SER A 301 19.09 -17.28 0.15
N TYR A 302 20.08 -16.54 -0.35
CA TYR A 302 21.44 -16.61 0.16
C TYR A 302 21.51 -16.16 1.63
N GLU A 303 20.89 -15.03 1.97
CA GLU A 303 20.86 -14.50 3.35
C GLU A 303 20.08 -15.43 4.29
N ILE A 304 18.99 -16.06 3.83
CA ILE A 304 18.25 -17.05 4.61
C ILE A 304 19.11 -18.28 4.89
N ALA A 305 19.88 -18.77 3.91
CA ALA A 305 20.81 -19.87 4.12
C ALA A 305 21.86 -19.51 5.18
N ASP A 306 22.47 -18.33 5.10
CA ASP A 306 23.41 -17.83 6.11
C ASP A 306 22.77 -17.76 7.52
N ALA A 307 21.55 -17.23 7.61
CA ALA A 307 20.81 -17.14 8.88
C ALA A 307 20.51 -18.53 9.48
N ILE A 308 20.14 -19.51 8.65
CA ILE A 308 19.93 -20.90 9.10
C ILE A 308 21.25 -21.48 9.64
N GLU A 309 22.35 -21.35 8.91
CA GLU A 309 23.64 -21.87 9.36
C GLU A 309 24.07 -21.28 10.71
N ASP A 310 23.97 -19.96 10.84
CA ASP A 310 24.41 -19.25 12.04
C ASP A 310 23.53 -19.57 13.24
N TYR A 311 22.21 -19.60 13.04
CA TYR A 311 21.28 -20.00 14.10
C TYR A 311 21.50 -21.44 14.55
N THR A 312 21.72 -22.37 13.62
CA THR A 312 22.01 -23.77 13.96
C THR A 312 23.31 -23.91 14.76
N LYS A 313 24.36 -23.15 14.43
CA LYS A 313 25.62 -23.13 15.22
C LYS A 313 25.37 -22.62 16.64
N ILE A 314 24.67 -21.49 16.78
CA ILE A 314 24.33 -20.90 18.08
C ILE A 314 23.54 -21.90 18.93
N ARG A 315 22.53 -22.54 18.34
CA ARG A 315 21.69 -23.53 19.01
C ARG A 315 22.47 -24.77 19.43
N HIS A 316 23.39 -25.24 18.59
CA HIS A 316 24.27 -26.37 18.90
C HIS A 316 25.21 -26.05 20.08
N ASP A 317 25.89 -24.90 20.04
CA ASP A 317 26.79 -24.45 21.12
C ASP A 317 26.02 -24.29 22.45
N ARG A 318 24.78 -23.81 22.36
CA ARG A 318 23.89 -23.70 23.52
C ARG A 318 23.54 -25.07 24.09
N ALA A 319 23.17 -26.04 23.25
CA ALA A 319 22.87 -27.40 23.66
C ALA A 319 24.07 -28.07 24.37
N GLU A 320 25.28 -27.85 23.86
CA GLU A 320 26.52 -28.30 24.53
C GLU A 320 26.70 -27.63 25.90
N SER A 321 26.50 -26.31 25.98
CA SER A 321 26.66 -25.54 27.23
C SER A 321 25.64 -25.93 28.31
N GLU A 322 24.41 -26.25 27.89
CA GLU A 322 23.30 -26.71 28.73
C GLU A 322 23.35 -28.22 29.00
N ASN A 323 24.30 -28.94 28.39
CA ASN A 323 24.43 -30.40 28.42
C ASN A 323 23.09 -31.09 28.13
N THR A 324 22.41 -30.60 27.08
CA THR A 324 21.08 -31.05 26.64
C THR A 324 21.19 -31.61 25.22
N GLU A 325 20.46 -32.69 24.94
CA GLU A 325 20.40 -33.25 23.58
C GLU A 325 19.57 -32.32 22.68
N MET A 326 20.13 -31.93 21.53
CA MET A 326 19.50 -31.02 20.58
C MET A 326 18.48 -31.77 19.72
N GLY A 327 17.33 -31.14 19.45
CA GLY A 327 16.39 -31.63 18.42
C GLY A 327 17.06 -31.65 17.04
N THR A 328 17.05 -32.82 16.39
CA THR A 328 17.77 -33.06 15.11
C THR A 328 16.87 -33.08 13.89
N LYS A 329 15.58 -32.76 14.05
CA LYS A 329 14.61 -32.64 12.97
C LYS A 329 14.26 -31.18 12.73
N ILE A 330 14.21 -30.82 11.46
CA ILE A 330 13.80 -29.49 11.01
C ILE A 330 12.71 -29.62 9.96
N SER A 331 11.58 -28.99 10.24
CA SER A 331 10.48 -28.82 9.28
C SER A 331 10.44 -27.37 8.81
N ILE A 332 10.79 -27.14 7.56
CA ILE A 332 10.73 -25.83 6.93
C ILE A 332 9.37 -25.67 6.25
N ILE A 333 8.70 -24.56 6.51
CA ILE A 333 7.40 -24.24 5.91
C ILE A 333 7.55 -22.92 5.15
N GLY A 334 7.44 -22.96 3.83
CA GLY A 334 7.48 -21.76 3.00
C GLY A 334 6.10 -21.44 2.44
N HIS A 335 5.57 -20.26 2.75
CA HIS A 335 4.28 -19.79 2.21
C HIS A 335 4.50 -18.81 1.06
N SER A 336 3.78 -19.00 -0.05
CA SER A 336 3.85 -18.13 -1.22
C SER A 336 5.32 -17.93 -1.69
N LEU A 337 5.86 -16.70 -1.74
CA LEU A 337 7.26 -16.43 -2.07
C LEU A 337 8.22 -17.18 -1.14
N GLY A 338 7.85 -17.38 0.12
CA GLY A 338 8.58 -18.15 1.14
C GLY A 338 8.96 -19.56 0.69
N GLY A 339 8.10 -20.24 -0.07
CA GLY A 339 8.42 -21.56 -0.63
C GLY A 339 9.45 -21.50 -1.75
N THR A 340 9.47 -20.41 -2.52
CA THR A 340 10.47 -20.19 -3.58
C THR A 340 11.83 -19.88 -2.97
N VAL A 341 11.88 -18.90 -2.05
CA VAL A 341 13.15 -18.52 -1.42
C VAL A 341 13.71 -19.65 -0.56
N GLY A 342 12.83 -20.45 0.08
CA GLY A 342 13.20 -21.63 0.86
C GLY A 342 13.80 -22.76 0.01
N THR A 343 13.27 -22.98 -1.20
CA THR A 343 13.84 -23.95 -2.17
C THR A 343 15.29 -23.62 -2.49
N LEU A 344 15.56 -22.35 -2.80
CA LEU A 344 16.91 -21.87 -3.09
C LEU A 344 17.81 -21.90 -1.86
N ALA A 345 17.31 -21.50 -0.69
CA ALA A 345 18.08 -21.55 0.55
C ALA A 345 18.54 -22.98 0.86
N LEU A 346 17.65 -23.97 0.73
CA LEU A 346 17.99 -25.39 0.88
C LEU A 346 19.04 -25.86 -0.14
N THR A 347 18.94 -25.37 -1.38
CA THR A 347 19.95 -25.67 -2.42
C THR A 347 21.31 -25.11 -2.00
N HIS A 348 21.38 -23.86 -1.52
CA HIS A 348 22.62 -23.27 -1.02
C HIS A 348 23.21 -24.01 0.19
N LEU A 349 22.37 -24.42 1.14
CA LEU A 349 22.81 -25.21 2.30
C LEU A 349 23.37 -26.57 1.87
N SER A 350 22.77 -27.20 0.86
CA SER A 350 23.24 -28.47 0.30
C SER A 350 24.54 -28.29 -0.48
N ASP A 351 24.65 -27.25 -1.32
CA ASP A 351 25.85 -26.94 -2.11
C ASP A 351 27.08 -26.66 -1.23
N ARG A 352 26.84 -26.12 -0.04
CA ARG A 352 27.87 -25.86 0.98
C ARG A 352 28.15 -27.05 1.89
N GLU A 353 27.52 -28.19 1.65
CA GLU A 353 27.65 -29.43 2.45
C GLU A 353 27.22 -29.26 3.93
N PHE A 354 26.42 -28.22 4.23
CA PHE A 354 25.90 -27.98 5.59
C PHE A 354 24.82 -29.00 5.97
N ILE A 355 23.96 -29.34 4.99
CA ILE A 355 22.94 -30.38 5.11
C ILE A 355 23.25 -31.57 4.18
N GLY A 356 22.72 -32.75 4.50
CA GLY A 356 22.83 -33.93 3.65
C GLY A 356 24.15 -34.69 3.75
N THR A 357 25.05 -34.30 4.65
CA THR A 357 26.30 -35.04 4.92
C THR A 357 26.16 -35.90 6.17
N ILE A 358 27.13 -36.81 6.39
CA ILE A 358 27.12 -37.69 7.57
C ILE A 358 27.29 -36.92 8.88
N ASP A 359 27.88 -35.72 8.80
CA ASP A 359 28.16 -34.84 9.94
C ASP A 359 27.11 -33.73 10.08
N SER A 360 26.05 -33.73 9.25
CA SER A 360 24.97 -32.75 9.35
C SER A 360 24.24 -32.86 10.69
N ILE A 361 24.04 -31.70 11.34
CA ILE A 361 23.34 -31.61 12.63
C ILE A 361 21.89 -32.09 12.52
N TYR A 362 21.22 -31.76 11.41
CA TYR A 362 19.86 -32.22 11.14
C TYR A 362 19.86 -33.55 10.40
N SER A 363 19.21 -34.55 11.01
CA SER A 363 19.11 -35.91 10.47
C SER A 363 17.84 -36.14 9.64
N ASP A 364 16.83 -35.28 9.81
CA ASP A 364 15.53 -35.35 9.15
C ASP A 364 15.11 -33.93 8.75
N ILE A 365 15.06 -33.68 7.44
CA ILE A 365 14.75 -32.38 6.87
C ILE A 365 13.48 -32.53 6.05
N ARG A 366 12.41 -31.86 6.50
CA ARG A 366 11.14 -31.76 5.77
C ARG A 366 10.98 -30.35 5.23
N PHE A 367 10.49 -30.23 4.01
CA PHE A 367 10.16 -28.94 3.42
C PHE A 367 8.75 -28.97 2.84
N ILE A 368 7.88 -28.12 3.40
CA ILE A 368 6.48 -27.97 2.97
C ILE A 368 6.31 -26.61 2.32
N THR A 369 5.93 -26.59 1.05
CA THR A 369 5.57 -25.35 0.35
C THR A 369 4.06 -25.19 0.32
N ILE A 370 3.55 -24.07 0.80
CA ILE A 370 2.12 -23.74 0.82
C ILE A 370 1.87 -22.64 -0.20
N ASP A 371 1.16 -23.00 -1.27
CA ASP A 371 0.80 -22.15 -2.39
C ASP A 371 1.97 -21.36 -2.99
N ALA A 372 3.16 -21.97 -2.94
CA ALA A 372 4.35 -21.39 -3.54
C ALA A 372 4.44 -21.73 -5.03
N PRO A 373 4.97 -20.82 -5.85
CA PRO A 373 5.31 -21.09 -7.25
C PRO A 373 6.61 -21.91 -7.32
N TRP A 374 6.52 -23.18 -6.92
CA TRP A 374 7.65 -24.10 -6.71
C TRP A 374 8.47 -24.45 -7.97
N ARG A 375 8.09 -23.93 -9.16
CA ARG A 375 8.84 -23.99 -10.43
C ARG A 375 8.70 -22.77 -11.34
N GLY A 376 8.14 -21.70 -10.79
CA GLY A 376 7.80 -20.48 -11.50
C GLY A 376 6.30 -20.21 -11.59
N ILE A 377 5.94 -19.20 -12.39
CA ILE A 377 4.75 -18.36 -12.18
C ILE A 377 3.62 -18.75 -13.16
N ASP A 378 2.68 -19.61 -12.79
CA ASP A 378 1.55 -19.93 -13.69
C ASP A 378 0.49 -18.77 -13.74
N VAL A 379 0.81 -17.65 -14.39
CA VAL A 379 -0.04 -16.43 -14.43
C VAL A 379 -1.48 -16.66 -14.97
N PRO A 380 -1.77 -17.44 -16.04
CA PRO A 380 -3.08 -17.31 -16.70
C PRO A 380 -4.17 -18.23 -16.18
N LYS A 381 -3.86 -19.29 -15.40
CA LYS A 381 -4.90 -20.23 -14.94
C LYS A 381 -5.56 -19.84 -13.62
N ILE A 382 -4.96 -18.91 -12.87
CA ILE A 382 -5.46 -18.45 -11.57
C ILE A 382 -6.44 -17.26 -11.73
N LEU A 383 -6.31 -16.47 -12.80
CA LEU A 383 -7.01 -15.18 -12.99
C LEU A 383 -8.49 -15.27 -13.42
N THR A 384 -9.21 -16.33 -13.04
CA THR A 384 -10.65 -16.47 -13.31
C THR A 384 -11.44 -17.12 -12.16
N LEU A 385 -11.08 -16.85 -10.91
CA LEU A 385 -11.86 -17.33 -9.76
C LEU A 385 -12.55 -16.18 -9.00
N PRO A 386 -13.64 -15.60 -9.52
CA PRO A 386 -14.63 -14.97 -8.67
C PRO A 386 -15.37 -16.09 -7.91
N GLY A 387 -14.74 -16.66 -6.87
CA GLY A 387 -15.38 -17.75 -6.13
C GLY A 387 -14.52 -18.67 -5.27
N VAL A 388 -13.37 -18.26 -4.73
CA VAL A 388 -12.62 -19.11 -3.77
C VAL A 388 -13.16 -18.97 -2.32
N LYS A 389 -14.49 -19.01 -2.16
CA LYS A 389 -15.11 -19.01 -0.82
C LYS A 389 -15.60 -20.38 -0.35
N HIS A 390 -15.63 -21.42 -1.19
CA HIS A 390 -16.40 -22.64 -0.90
C HIS A 390 -15.76 -23.97 -1.36
N VAL A 391 -14.44 -24.09 -1.42
CA VAL A 391 -13.78 -25.36 -1.78
C VAL A 391 -12.83 -25.80 -0.66
N VAL A 392 -13.38 -26.25 0.46
CA VAL A 392 -12.62 -27.02 1.45
C VAL A 392 -13.46 -28.20 1.89
N GLY A 393 -12.98 -29.41 1.61
CA GLY A 393 -13.64 -30.67 1.99
C GLY A 393 -13.22 -31.90 1.17
N GLU A 394 -12.90 -31.75 -0.12
CA GLU A 394 -12.60 -32.90 -1.00
C GLU A 394 -11.24 -32.88 -1.74
N LEU A 395 -10.53 -31.74 -1.83
CA LEU A 395 -9.31 -31.64 -2.67
C LEU A 395 -8.25 -30.68 -2.08
N MET A 396 -7.49 -31.16 -1.09
CA MET A 396 -6.10 -30.71 -0.88
C MET A 396 -5.20 -31.85 -1.34
N PRO A 397 -4.86 -31.97 -2.64
CA PRO A 397 -3.98 -33.04 -3.08
C PRO A 397 -2.58 -32.79 -2.52
N LEU A 398 -2.16 -33.65 -1.59
CA LEU A 398 -0.74 -33.83 -1.30
C LEU A 398 -0.13 -34.46 -2.53
N ILE A 399 0.76 -33.72 -3.19
CA ILE A 399 1.54 -34.24 -4.30
C ILE A 399 2.94 -34.50 -3.76
N PRO A 400 3.23 -35.73 -3.24
CA PRO A 400 4.60 -36.10 -2.94
C PRO A 400 5.37 -36.14 -4.27
N VAL A 401 6.41 -35.33 -4.37
CA VAL A 401 7.19 -35.21 -5.61
C VAL A 401 8.43 -36.08 -5.49
N GLN A 402 8.37 -37.31 -6.00
CA GLN A 402 9.50 -38.27 -5.95
C GLN A 402 10.70 -37.86 -6.81
N LYS A 403 10.45 -37.11 -7.89
CA LYS A 403 11.46 -36.41 -8.68
C LYS A 403 10.79 -35.18 -9.25
N PRO A 404 11.35 -33.98 -9.07
CA PRO A 404 10.72 -32.79 -9.56
C PRO A 404 10.54 -32.80 -11.11
N PRO A 405 9.32 -32.78 -11.70
CA PRO A 405 9.18 -32.58 -13.14
C PRO A 405 9.92 -31.33 -13.64
N SER A 406 10.77 -31.40 -14.65
CA SER A 406 11.73 -30.33 -14.96
C SER A 406 11.17 -28.93 -15.30
N LEU A 407 9.86 -28.73 -15.50
CA LEU A 407 9.28 -27.48 -16.03
C LEU A 407 7.85 -27.26 -15.50
N SER A 408 7.51 -26.05 -15.00
CA SER A 408 6.12 -25.61 -14.80
C SER A 408 5.67 -24.57 -15.82
N GLY A 409 4.36 -24.41 -15.92
CA GLY A 409 3.70 -23.51 -16.84
C GLY A 409 3.92 -22.04 -16.49
N LEU A 410 3.97 -21.25 -17.55
CA LEU A 410 4.10 -19.81 -17.64
C LEU A 410 5.07 -19.07 -16.71
N THR A 411 6.22 -19.62 -16.34
CA THR A 411 7.28 -18.76 -15.82
C THR A 411 7.65 -17.72 -16.89
N LEU A 412 7.09 -16.51 -16.74
CA LEU A 412 7.48 -15.32 -17.48
C LEU A 412 8.81 -14.89 -16.84
N VAL A 413 9.83 -15.70 -17.12
CA VAL A 413 11.18 -15.61 -16.56
C VAL A 413 11.83 -14.38 -17.18
N ASN A 414 11.84 -13.29 -16.42
CA ASN A 414 12.81 -12.24 -16.65
C ASN A 414 14.19 -12.88 -16.61
N GLY A 415 15.06 -12.68 -17.60
CA GLY A 415 16.43 -13.23 -17.66
C GLY A 415 17.35 -12.65 -16.57
N THR A 416 16.92 -12.79 -15.33
CA THR A 416 17.51 -12.33 -14.08
C THR A 416 18.21 -13.49 -13.42
N THR A 417 19.23 -13.16 -12.65
CA THR A 417 19.98 -14.12 -11.85
C THR A 417 19.06 -14.93 -10.92
N SER A 418 18.04 -14.32 -10.32
CA SER A 418 17.12 -15.01 -9.41
C SER A 418 16.30 -16.08 -10.10
N MET A 419 15.71 -15.77 -11.26
CA MET A 419 14.86 -16.75 -11.91
C MET A 419 15.69 -17.89 -12.53
N ASN A 420 16.88 -17.58 -13.02
CA ASN A 420 17.83 -18.61 -13.44
C ASN A 420 18.25 -19.51 -12.27
N ALA A 421 18.43 -18.95 -11.06
CA ALA A 421 18.69 -19.76 -9.88
C ALA A 421 17.49 -20.69 -9.57
N ILE A 422 16.25 -20.18 -9.59
CA ILE A 422 15.04 -20.98 -9.32
C ILE A 422 14.90 -22.14 -10.32
N LEU A 423 15.09 -21.86 -11.62
CA LEU A 423 14.97 -22.87 -12.67
C LEU A 423 16.01 -23.99 -12.55
N ASN A 424 17.21 -23.65 -12.06
CA ASN A 424 18.30 -24.60 -11.89
C ASN A 424 18.32 -25.25 -10.50
N ALA A 425 17.43 -24.82 -9.59
CA ALA A 425 17.39 -25.35 -8.24
C ALA A 425 16.87 -26.79 -8.24
N GLU A 426 17.67 -27.70 -7.69
CA GLU A 426 17.29 -29.08 -7.46
C GLU A 426 17.25 -29.34 -5.96
N VAL A 427 16.06 -29.54 -5.41
CA VAL A 427 15.91 -29.94 -4.00
C VAL A 427 16.51 -31.35 -3.84
N PRO A 428 17.47 -31.55 -2.93
CA PRO A 428 18.10 -32.86 -2.76
C PRO A 428 17.13 -33.98 -2.37
N ASP A 429 17.37 -35.19 -2.87
CA ASP A 429 16.51 -36.38 -2.67
C ASP A 429 16.35 -36.79 -1.18
N PHE A 430 17.24 -36.36 -0.30
CA PHE A 430 17.16 -36.65 1.14
C PHE A 430 16.19 -35.74 1.90
N ILE A 431 15.67 -34.69 1.26
CA ILE A 431 14.67 -33.77 1.84
C ILE A 431 13.26 -34.29 1.54
N ASP A 432 12.44 -34.47 2.58
CA ASP A 432 11.02 -34.79 2.43
C ASP A 432 10.25 -33.56 1.93
N PHE A 433 10.09 -33.45 0.60
CA PHE A 433 9.48 -32.31 -0.06
C PHE A 433 7.98 -32.51 -0.33
N GLN A 434 7.16 -31.60 0.17
CA GLN A 434 5.70 -31.62 0.03
C GLN A 434 5.16 -30.29 -0.50
N ILE A 435 4.20 -30.38 -1.43
CA ILE A 435 3.49 -29.22 -1.95
C ILE A 435 2.04 -29.28 -1.50
N VAL A 436 1.57 -28.15 -1.00
CA VAL A 436 0.19 -27.88 -0.64
C VAL A 436 -0.28 -26.70 -1.47
N SER A 437 -1.35 -26.85 -2.25
CA SER A 437 -1.93 -25.74 -3.02
C SER A 437 -3.46 -25.84 -3.04
N VAL A 438 -4.10 -24.69 -3.20
CA VAL A 438 -5.56 -24.58 -3.33
C VAL A 438 -5.96 -24.93 -4.75
N VAL A 439 -6.66 -26.05 -4.93
CA VAL A 439 -7.16 -26.47 -6.24
C VAL A 439 -8.68 -26.21 -6.32
N PRO A 440 -9.21 -25.66 -7.44
CA PRO A 440 -10.65 -25.52 -7.64
C PRO A 440 -11.39 -26.87 -7.59
N ASP A 441 -12.72 -26.83 -7.40
CA ASP A 441 -13.58 -28.02 -7.49
C ASP A 441 -13.39 -28.77 -8.82
N LYS A 442 -13.31 -30.10 -8.74
CA LYS A 442 -13.09 -30.99 -9.89
C LYS A 442 -14.07 -30.76 -11.05
N LYS A 443 -15.33 -30.42 -10.80
CA LYS A 443 -16.32 -30.10 -11.85
C LYS A 443 -16.02 -28.79 -12.56
N VAL A 444 -15.41 -27.83 -11.87
CA VAL A 444 -14.97 -26.56 -12.47
C VAL A 444 -13.74 -26.80 -13.34
N LEU A 445 -12.85 -27.69 -12.91
CA LEU A 445 -11.71 -28.19 -13.69
C LEU A 445 -12.15 -28.97 -14.94
N ASP A 446 -13.06 -29.93 -14.80
CA ASP A 446 -13.50 -30.81 -15.89
C ASP A 446 -14.33 -30.06 -16.97
N ASN A 447 -15.10 -29.03 -16.59
CA ASN A 447 -15.88 -28.21 -17.52
C ASN A 447 -15.04 -27.20 -18.30
N ARG A 448 -13.84 -26.88 -17.81
CA ARG A 448 -12.85 -26.13 -18.57
C ARG A 448 -12.06 -27.17 -19.33
N ASN A 449 -12.17 -27.25 -20.66
CA ASN A 449 -11.39 -28.16 -21.51
C ASN A 449 -9.87 -28.00 -21.25
N SER A 450 -9.38 -28.66 -20.20
CA SER A 450 -8.04 -28.52 -19.67
C SER A 450 -7.32 -29.81 -19.96
N PHE A 451 -6.95 -29.96 -21.22
CA PHE A 451 -5.77 -30.75 -21.52
C PHE A 451 -4.61 -30.19 -20.67
N PRO A 452 -3.70 -31.03 -20.12
CA PRO A 452 -2.38 -30.53 -19.77
C PRO A 452 -1.88 -29.88 -21.05
N VAL A 453 -1.65 -28.57 -21.01
CA VAL A 453 -1.38 -27.86 -22.23
C VAL A 453 0.06 -28.18 -22.60
N ASP A 454 0.24 -29.24 -23.38
CA ASP A 454 1.48 -29.53 -24.08
C ASP A 454 1.84 -28.27 -24.88
N GLY A 455 2.83 -27.50 -24.40
CA GLY A 455 3.25 -26.25 -25.05
C GLY A 455 3.65 -25.10 -24.13
N TRP A 456 3.55 -25.25 -22.81
CA TRP A 456 3.90 -24.18 -21.86
C TRP A 456 5.34 -24.39 -21.41
N TYR A 457 6.26 -23.84 -22.19
CA TYR A 457 7.68 -23.83 -21.88
C TYR A 457 7.97 -22.60 -21.03
N SER A 458 8.74 -22.74 -19.94
CA SER A 458 9.46 -21.59 -19.41
C SER A 458 10.41 -21.10 -20.52
N VAL A 459 10.33 -19.81 -20.84
CA VAL A 459 11.19 -19.23 -21.87
C VAL A 459 11.92 -18.06 -21.22
N GLU A 460 13.23 -18.22 -21.08
CA GLU A 460 14.14 -17.18 -20.62
C GLU A 460 14.09 -15.99 -21.60
N LEU A 461 13.77 -14.81 -21.09
CA LEU A 461 13.89 -13.57 -21.87
C LEU A 461 15.38 -13.32 -22.15
N SER A 462 15.75 -13.23 -23.42
CA SER A 462 17.07 -12.78 -23.82
C SER A 462 17.29 -11.32 -23.39
N ASP A 463 18.56 -10.91 -23.26
CA ASP A 463 18.92 -9.51 -23.00
C ASP A 463 18.24 -8.53 -23.97
N SER A 464 18.05 -8.94 -25.23
CA SER A 464 17.38 -8.13 -26.25
C SER A 464 15.88 -7.95 -26.00
N GLU A 465 15.22 -8.94 -25.41
CA GLU A 465 13.80 -8.89 -25.07
C GLU A 465 13.60 -8.10 -23.77
N VAL A 466 14.47 -8.29 -22.77
CA VAL A 466 14.47 -7.46 -21.55
C VAL A 466 14.74 -5.99 -21.90
N GLN A 467 15.66 -5.71 -22.84
CA GLN A 467 15.91 -4.36 -23.33
C GLN A 467 14.67 -3.77 -24.01
N SER A 468 13.92 -4.56 -24.79
CA SER A 468 12.68 -4.11 -25.45
C SER A 468 11.59 -3.76 -24.42
N ILE A 469 11.50 -4.53 -23.34
CA ILE A 469 10.63 -4.23 -22.19
C ILE A 469 11.08 -2.92 -21.53
N TRP A 470 12.38 -2.78 -21.26
CA TRP A 470 12.95 -1.59 -20.62
C TRP A 470 12.65 -0.32 -21.42
N ASP A 471 12.96 -0.34 -22.72
CA ASP A 471 12.77 0.77 -23.66
C ASP A 471 11.30 1.21 -23.74
N THR A 472 10.36 0.28 -23.57
CA THR A 472 8.93 0.60 -23.61
C THR A 472 8.47 1.31 -22.34
N PHE A 473 8.86 0.81 -21.16
CA PHE A 473 8.51 1.43 -19.88
C PHE A 473 9.22 2.77 -19.65
N SER A 474 10.31 3.03 -20.37
CA SER A 474 11.05 4.30 -20.29
C SER A 474 10.39 5.44 -21.06
N GLN A 475 9.36 5.18 -21.88
CA GLN A 475 8.70 6.21 -22.69
C GLN A 475 7.75 7.09 -21.85
N ASP A 476 7.54 8.33 -22.31
CA ASP A 476 6.65 9.31 -21.65
C ASP A 476 5.16 8.95 -21.78
N SER A 477 4.80 8.20 -22.82
CA SER A 477 3.46 7.64 -23.02
C SER A 477 3.57 6.14 -23.26
N LEU A 478 2.99 5.34 -22.37
CA LEU A 478 2.82 3.90 -22.57
C LEU A 478 1.86 3.66 -23.73
N ASP A 479 2.39 3.42 -24.93
CA ASP A 479 1.59 2.86 -26.02
C ASP A 479 1.51 1.34 -25.82
N MET A 480 0.53 0.88 -25.04
CA MET A 480 0.27 -0.57 -24.89
C MET A 480 -0.13 -1.22 -26.22
N GLY A 481 -0.55 -0.44 -27.22
CA GLY A 481 -0.72 -0.90 -28.60
C GLY A 481 0.61 -1.28 -29.29
N SER A 482 1.74 -0.76 -28.80
CA SER A 482 3.08 -1.10 -29.31
C SER A 482 3.52 -2.52 -28.94
N LEU A 483 2.96 -3.13 -27.88
CA LEU A 483 3.16 -4.55 -27.55
C LEU A 483 2.79 -5.47 -28.73
N SER A 484 1.85 -5.03 -29.58
CA SER A 484 1.47 -5.74 -30.81
C SER A 484 2.52 -5.70 -31.93
N HIS A 485 3.57 -4.90 -31.78
CA HIS A 485 4.66 -4.74 -32.75
C HIS A 485 5.98 -5.37 -32.28
N TRP A 486 6.07 -5.81 -31.02
CA TRP A 486 7.24 -6.51 -30.52
C TRP A 486 7.42 -7.84 -31.28
N MET A 487 8.66 -8.12 -31.67
CA MET A 487 9.04 -9.36 -32.31
C MET A 487 9.46 -10.35 -31.24
N PHE A 488 8.67 -11.41 -31.14
CA PHE A 488 8.85 -12.49 -30.19
C PHE A 488 9.20 -13.78 -30.94
N PRO A 489 9.98 -14.71 -30.34
CA PRO A 489 10.37 -15.96 -30.98
C PRO A 489 9.17 -16.82 -31.43
N SER A 490 8.01 -16.67 -30.79
CA SER A 490 6.77 -17.32 -31.22
C SER A 490 5.52 -16.44 -31.01
N LEU A 491 4.45 -16.75 -31.76
CA LEU A 491 3.16 -16.07 -31.64
C LEU A 491 2.49 -16.34 -30.27
N THR A 492 2.67 -17.55 -29.73
CA THR A 492 2.17 -17.92 -28.39
C THR A 492 2.87 -17.10 -27.31
N TYR A 493 4.19 -16.96 -27.40
CA TYR A 493 4.99 -16.16 -26.47
C TYR A 493 4.55 -14.69 -26.42
N LYS A 494 4.27 -14.11 -27.58
CA LYS A 494 3.72 -12.75 -27.68
C LYS A 494 2.38 -12.58 -26.97
N GLN A 495 1.49 -13.56 -27.11
CA GLN A 495 0.15 -13.51 -26.54
C GLN A 495 0.19 -13.57 -25.02
N ASP A 496 1.07 -14.40 -24.45
CA ASP A 496 1.21 -14.57 -23.00
C ASP A 496 1.76 -13.29 -22.34
N ILE A 497 2.79 -12.68 -22.92
CA ILE A 497 3.36 -11.42 -22.44
C ILE A 497 2.34 -10.26 -22.55
N GLN A 498 1.61 -10.20 -23.66
CA GLN A 498 0.52 -9.22 -23.82
C GLN A 498 -0.59 -9.41 -22.80
N GLN A 499 -0.93 -10.66 -22.46
CA GLN A 499 -1.97 -10.96 -21.49
C GLN A 499 -1.57 -10.50 -20.10
N LEU A 500 -0.36 -10.82 -19.64
CA LEU A 500 0.17 -10.35 -18.35
C LEU A 500 0.08 -8.81 -18.23
N PHE A 501 0.61 -8.09 -19.22
CA PHE A 501 0.62 -6.62 -19.16
C PHE A 501 -0.77 -6.00 -19.27
N SER A 502 -1.67 -6.60 -20.06
CA SER A 502 -3.06 -6.14 -20.13
C SER A 502 -3.84 -6.37 -18.82
N MET A 503 -3.42 -7.33 -17.99
CA MET A 503 -4.02 -7.60 -16.70
C MET A 503 -3.54 -6.62 -15.64
N LEU A 504 -2.23 -6.35 -15.59
CA LEU A 504 -1.65 -5.30 -14.71
C LEU A 504 -2.26 -3.91 -14.95
N GLU A 505 -2.73 -3.64 -16.17
CA GLU A 505 -3.39 -2.36 -16.51
C GLU A 505 -4.89 -2.32 -16.14
N ARG A 506 -5.57 -3.47 -16.08
CA ARG A 506 -7.06 -3.52 -16.03
C ARG A 506 -7.63 -3.98 -14.69
N ASP A 507 -6.83 -4.58 -13.82
CA ASP A 507 -7.29 -5.15 -12.57
C ASP A 507 -7.01 -4.20 -11.40
N SER A 508 -8.07 -3.80 -10.68
CA SER A 508 -8.05 -2.77 -9.65
C SER A 508 -7.21 -3.14 -8.42
N ASP A 509 -7.01 -4.44 -8.20
CA ASP A 509 -6.18 -4.96 -7.10
C ASP A 509 -4.68 -4.79 -7.38
N TYR A 510 -4.31 -4.41 -8.62
CA TYR A 510 -2.93 -4.41 -9.13
C TYR A 510 -2.51 -3.08 -9.78
N GLU A 511 -3.33 -2.02 -9.66
CA GLU A 511 -3.06 -0.68 -10.21
C GLU A 511 -1.71 -0.08 -9.75
N ASN A 512 -1.15 -0.56 -8.64
CA ASN A 512 0.12 -0.07 -8.08
C ASN A 512 1.37 -0.67 -8.76
N TYR A 513 1.28 -1.86 -9.36
CA TYR A 513 2.45 -2.56 -9.90
C TYR A 513 2.94 -2.03 -11.25
N LEU A 514 2.02 -1.54 -12.10
CA LEU A 514 2.39 -0.90 -13.36
C LEU A 514 3.21 0.39 -13.13
N PRO A 515 2.82 1.31 -12.23
CA PRO A 515 3.67 2.40 -11.77
C PRO A 515 5.05 1.96 -11.27
N ASP A 516 5.14 0.86 -10.51
CA ASP A 516 6.41 0.35 -10.01
C ASP A 516 7.32 -0.16 -11.13
N LEU A 517 6.78 -0.85 -12.15
CA LEU A 517 7.52 -1.25 -13.34
C LEU A 517 8.03 -0.04 -14.15
N ILE A 518 7.21 1.00 -14.28
CA ILE A 518 7.62 2.26 -14.92
C ILE A 518 8.72 2.94 -14.11
N SER A 519 8.60 3.00 -12.79
CA SER A 519 9.62 3.58 -11.90
C SER A 519 10.93 2.79 -12.01
N ALA A 520 10.85 1.46 -11.93
CA ALA A 520 11.99 0.57 -12.10
C ALA A 520 12.71 0.82 -13.42
N SER A 521 11.96 1.00 -14.51
CA SER A 521 12.50 1.32 -15.83
C SER A 521 13.20 2.69 -15.86
N ARG A 522 12.52 3.74 -15.39
CA ARG A 522 13.04 5.12 -15.46
C ARG A 522 14.22 5.38 -14.52
N ASP A 523 14.27 4.68 -13.39
CA ASP A 523 15.32 4.85 -12.39
C ASP A 523 16.59 4.05 -12.73
N SER A 524 16.49 3.08 -13.64
CA SER A 524 17.60 2.23 -14.04
C SER A 524 18.57 2.96 -14.97
N LYS A 525 19.88 2.82 -14.72
CA LYS A 525 20.95 3.40 -15.56
C LYS A 525 21.61 2.38 -16.49
N SER A 526 21.28 1.10 -16.33
CA SER A 526 21.82 0.00 -17.11
C SER A 526 20.79 -1.13 -17.19
N LEU A 527 20.95 -2.01 -18.18
CA LEU A 527 20.10 -3.20 -18.34
C LEU A 527 20.17 -4.11 -17.10
N GLU A 528 21.35 -4.21 -16.50
CA GLU A 528 21.54 -5.01 -15.28
C GLU A 528 20.81 -4.42 -14.07
N GLU A 529 20.87 -3.10 -13.90
CA GLU A 529 20.09 -2.42 -12.86
C GLU A 529 18.58 -2.59 -13.08
N PHE A 530 18.14 -2.52 -14.34
CA PHE A 530 16.75 -2.77 -14.69
C PHE A 530 16.31 -4.20 -14.39
N LYS A 531 17.14 -5.19 -14.75
CA LYS A 531 16.90 -6.60 -14.41
C LYS A 531 16.68 -6.80 -12.93
N ILE A 532 17.54 -6.22 -12.08
CA ILE A 532 17.44 -6.29 -10.63
C ILE A 532 16.12 -5.69 -10.14
N ARG A 533 15.77 -4.48 -10.60
CA ARG A 533 14.55 -3.79 -10.16
C ARG A 533 13.28 -4.49 -10.67
N TYR A 534 13.30 -4.97 -11.90
CA TYR A 534 12.20 -5.75 -12.48
C TYR A 534 11.99 -7.06 -11.72
N ASP A 535 13.08 -7.76 -11.34
CA ASP A 535 13.02 -8.98 -10.53
C ASP A 535 12.25 -8.76 -9.22
N ILE A 536 12.53 -7.64 -8.54
CA ILE A 536 11.84 -7.25 -7.30
C ILE A 536 10.35 -7.03 -7.56
N VAL A 537 9.99 -6.25 -8.58
CA VAL A 537 8.58 -5.95 -8.88
C VAL A 537 7.80 -7.20 -9.25
N ILE A 538 8.38 -8.08 -10.07
CA ILE A 538 7.76 -9.36 -10.44
C ILE A 538 7.59 -10.26 -9.21
N SER A 539 8.58 -10.32 -8.31
CA SER A 539 8.48 -11.10 -7.07
C SER A 539 7.29 -10.66 -6.20
N ASN A 540 7.02 -9.34 -6.15
CA ASN A 540 5.91 -8.78 -5.39
C ASN A 540 4.55 -9.11 -6.02
N ILE A 541 4.48 -9.04 -7.35
CA ILE A 541 3.29 -9.39 -8.14
C ILE A 541 2.91 -10.86 -7.87
N ILE A 542 3.87 -11.77 -8.00
CA ILE A 542 3.68 -13.21 -7.74
C ILE A 542 3.12 -13.44 -6.34
N ASP A 543 3.76 -12.84 -5.34
CA ASP A 543 3.38 -13.12 -3.97
C ASP A 543 1.97 -12.61 -3.64
N THR A 544 1.56 -11.48 -4.20
CA THR A 544 0.20 -10.95 -4.02
C THR A 544 -0.82 -11.92 -4.61
N PHE A 545 -0.55 -12.45 -5.81
CA PHE A 545 -1.44 -13.44 -6.44
C PHE A 545 -1.63 -14.68 -5.57
N HIS A 546 -0.55 -15.25 -5.01
CA HIS A 546 -0.62 -16.50 -4.24
C HIS A 546 -1.05 -16.30 -2.77
N GLY A 547 -0.63 -15.19 -2.15
CA GLY A 547 -0.95 -14.87 -0.76
C GLY A 547 -2.44 -14.65 -0.50
N GLU A 548 -3.16 -13.97 -1.40
CA GLU A 548 -4.59 -13.67 -1.20
C GLU A 548 -5.49 -14.92 -1.36
N HIS A 549 -5.05 -15.91 -2.14
CA HIS A 549 -5.79 -17.16 -2.35
C HIS A 549 -5.70 -18.14 -1.19
N THR A 550 -4.99 -17.82 -0.11
CA THR A 550 -4.72 -18.78 0.97
C THR A 550 -5.11 -18.29 2.36
N HIS A 551 -5.57 -17.04 2.50
CA HIS A 551 -6.01 -16.47 3.78
C HIS A 551 -7.05 -17.36 4.49
N PHE A 552 -7.97 -17.98 3.73
CA PHE A 552 -8.98 -18.86 4.32
C PHE A 552 -8.41 -20.18 4.88
N MET A 553 -7.25 -20.66 4.42
CA MET A 553 -6.66 -21.91 4.91
C MET A 553 -6.16 -21.75 6.35
N TRP A 554 -5.59 -20.60 6.69
CA TRP A 554 -5.03 -20.34 8.01
C TRP A 554 -6.08 -20.15 9.11
N GLU A 555 -7.33 -19.89 8.74
CA GLU A 555 -8.49 -19.86 9.64
C GLU A 555 -9.22 -21.22 9.74
N ASP A 556 -8.89 -22.18 8.86
CA ASP A 556 -9.57 -23.46 8.76
C ASP A 556 -9.00 -24.50 9.73
N LYS A 557 -9.84 -24.98 10.65
CA LYS A 557 -9.44 -25.95 11.69
C LYS A 557 -8.96 -27.29 11.13
N THR A 558 -9.49 -27.72 9.99
CA THR A 558 -9.10 -28.99 9.35
C THR A 558 -7.71 -28.89 8.74
N PHE A 559 -7.36 -27.75 8.13
CA PHE A 559 -6.01 -27.50 7.67
C PHE A 559 -4.99 -27.50 8.82
N ILE A 560 -5.33 -26.89 9.97
CA ILE A 560 -4.40 -26.85 11.11
C ILE A 560 -4.18 -28.22 11.74
N GLU A 561 -5.25 -28.99 11.88
CA GLU A 561 -5.15 -30.37 12.35
C GLU A 561 -4.34 -31.23 11.37
N TRP A 562 -4.52 -31.01 10.06
CA TRP A 562 -3.72 -31.68 9.05
C TRP A 562 -2.23 -31.30 9.18
N LEU A 563 -1.91 -30.01 9.28
CA LEU A 563 -0.53 -29.53 9.40
C LEU A 563 0.14 -30.14 10.64
N ARG A 564 -0.57 -30.22 11.77
CA ARG A 564 -0.09 -30.90 12.99
C ARG A 564 0.23 -32.38 12.80
N ASN A 565 -0.47 -33.06 11.90
CA ASN A 565 -0.23 -34.48 11.58
C ASN A 565 0.85 -34.66 10.50
N ALA A 566 1.02 -33.67 9.63
CA ALA A 566 2.02 -33.65 8.57
C ALA A 566 3.42 -33.26 9.07
N LEU A 567 3.52 -32.67 10.26
CA LEU A 567 4.76 -32.35 10.98
C LEU A 567 5.09 -33.47 11.97
#